data_AF-A0AAU9IV94-F1
#
_entry.id   AF-A0AAU9IV94-F1
#
_cell.length_a   1.000
_cell.length_b   1.000
_cell.length_c   1.000
_cell.angle_alpha   90.00
_cell.angle_beta   90.00
_cell.angle_gamma   90.00
#
_symmetry.space_group_name_H-M   'P 1'
#
loop_
_entity.id
_entity.type
_entity.pdbx_description
1 polymer ?
#
loop_
_entity_poly.entity_id
_entity_poly.type
_entity_poly.pdbx_seq_one_letter_code
_entity_poly.pdbx_strand_id
1 'polypeptide(L)'
;MANIVNDVNLTSSMVIFHNLGNLLYNIGLSADSARTIDKSIGYVLDYSSQKESFLKVMSEIQFFQNNILSDFKGWEFCPASEITTTPLIPVWSFKEKSPRIEFENIYDTIDNFLFHISSMIKQLNKTRSYKPHTDFLVLNGLGLTYNFFNQTILDLENCVVDQVKSIGIMIYTLLLCGFYALAVLVIAILLSIWQAVKKIDEFWNFFINNSQIAIRKWKCEAVDRLVLVHHNEYYEENWSENVVNLNRKVRTRIEVKFVWRILIFIIISVSYYFILYFYLYPECQNYMINRPKLLNNFNIRRSLVSRVGIFSRDVYSPYFIDKFVLSYGFANSSYLMNLNANILREKNKELREEKFIKMMSKELQQRIFEKSNLTTSLLNFGTEAAVDVSIYDTINISYQDYVPPIEVLRYVSVLQEIQNDIDIEFGLADHDTNEIINSQLKIIIVTTVVYSFILCGLFFMYYLPLLSYQIKELNWIASLVEILVIGTD
;
A
#
# COMPACT_ATOMS: atom_id res chain seq x y z
N MET A 1 -3.79 -10.90 11.85
CA MET A 1 -2.77 -9.82 11.83
C MET A 1 -1.47 -10.29 11.18
N ALA A 2 -0.87 -11.41 11.59
CA ALA A 2 0.33 -11.96 10.95
C ALA A 2 0.18 -12.21 9.42
N ASN A 3 -0.95 -12.77 8.97
CA ASN A 3 -1.20 -12.97 7.53
C ASN A 3 -1.35 -11.63 6.79
N ILE A 4 -2.03 -10.65 7.38
CA ILE A 4 -2.17 -9.30 6.79
C ILE A 4 -0.80 -8.59 6.72
N VAL A 5 0.05 -8.77 7.72
CA VAL A 5 1.43 -8.22 7.69
C VAL A 5 2.25 -8.91 6.61
N ASN A 6 2.11 -10.22 6.41
CA ASN A 6 2.77 -10.92 5.31
C ASN A 6 2.22 -10.48 3.94
N ASP A 7 0.91 -10.30 3.79
CA ASP A 7 0.27 -9.83 2.56
C ASP A 7 0.64 -8.37 2.24
N VAL A 8 0.75 -7.52 3.28
CA VAL A 8 1.27 -6.15 3.18
C VAL A 8 2.75 -6.16 2.83
N ASN A 9 3.55 -7.05 3.41
CA ASN A 9 4.97 -7.17 3.08
C ASN A 9 5.16 -7.66 1.63
N LEU A 10 4.37 -8.62 1.19
CA LEU A 10 4.35 -9.12 -0.19
C LEU A 10 3.94 -8.02 -1.18
N THR A 11 2.86 -7.28 -0.90
CA THR A 11 2.41 -6.15 -1.74
C THR A 11 3.35 -4.94 -1.67
N SER A 12 4.10 -4.78 -0.58
CA SER A 12 5.15 -3.75 -0.45
C SER A 12 6.46 -4.12 -1.14
N SER A 13 6.66 -5.40 -1.46
CA SER A 13 7.84 -5.88 -2.18
C SER A 13 7.67 -5.62 -3.67
N MET A 14 7.98 -4.41 -4.13
CA MET A 14 7.97 -4.02 -5.55
C MET A 14 9.22 -4.50 -6.31
N VAL A 15 9.97 -5.47 -5.75
CA VAL A 15 11.21 -6.00 -6.34
C VAL A 15 10.95 -6.57 -7.73
N ILE A 16 9.86 -7.31 -7.92
CA ILE A 16 9.48 -7.83 -9.24
C ILE A 16 9.15 -6.71 -10.23
N PHE A 17 8.51 -5.64 -9.76
CA PHE A 17 8.16 -4.48 -10.56
C PHE A 17 9.41 -3.75 -11.06
N HIS A 18 10.40 -3.61 -10.19
CA HIS A 18 11.73 -3.10 -10.53
C HIS A 18 12.45 -4.02 -11.52
N ASN A 19 12.51 -5.33 -11.25
CA ASN A 19 13.21 -6.29 -12.11
C ASN A 19 12.60 -6.39 -13.51
N LEU A 20 11.27 -6.48 -13.64
CA LEU A 20 10.58 -6.49 -14.93
C LEU A 20 10.73 -5.16 -15.67
N GLY A 21 10.64 -4.03 -14.95
CA GLY A 21 10.85 -2.70 -15.52
C GLY A 21 12.26 -2.52 -16.09
N ASN A 22 13.28 -2.94 -15.34
CA ASN A 22 14.67 -2.91 -15.79
C ASN A 22 14.94 -3.90 -16.92
N LEU A 23 14.33 -5.08 -16.88
CA LEU A 23 14.43 -6.04 -17.99
C LEU A 23 13.86 -5.43 -19.27
N LEU A 24 12.65 -4.85 -19.22
CA LEU A 24 12.02 -4.17 -20.36
C LEU A 24 12.89 -3.03 -20.89
N TYR A 25 13.44 -2.21 -19.98
CA TYR A 25 14.35 -1.13 -20.33
C TYR A 25 15.60 -1.66 -21.05
N ASN A 26 16.24 -2.69 -20.50
CA ASN A 26 17.47 -3.27 -21.05
C ASN A 26 17.24 -4.01 -22.37
N ILE A 27 16.08 -4.65 -22.55
CA ILE A 27 15.66 -5.18 -23.85
C ILE A 27 15.58 -4.04 -24.88
N GLY A 28 14.94 -2.92 -24.54
CA GLY A 28 14.89 -1.73 -25.40
C GLY A 28 16.27 -1.13 -25.68
N LEU A 29 17.14 -1.06 -24.68
CA LEU A 29 18.51 -0.55 -24.80
C LEU A 29 19.40 -1.48 -25.64
N SER A 30 19.15 -2.79 -25.60
CA SER A 30 19.81 -3.78 -26.45
C SER A 30 19.46 -3.55 -27.92
N ALA A 31 18.19 -3.25 -28.23
CA ALA A 31 17.74 -2.88 -29.55
C ALA A 31 18.39 -1.58 -30.02
N ASP A 32 18.48 -0.58 -29.16
CA ASP A 32 19.16 0.67 -29.47
C ASP A 32 20.65 0.48 -29.79
N SER A 33 21.34 -0.27 -28.93
CA SER A 33 22.76 -0.56 -29.08
C SER A 33 23.02 -1.33 -30.37
N ALA A 34 22.21 -2.36 -30.65
CA ALA A 34 22.29 -3.13 -31.88
C ALA A 34 22.09 -2.24 -33.12
N ARG A 35 21.08 -1.36 -33.09
CA ARG A 35 20.77 -0.44 -34.19
C ARG A 35 21.86 0.60 -34.39
N THR A 36 22.43 1.11 -33.30
CA THR A 36 23.52 2.10 -33.35
C THR A 36 24.79 1.48 -33.91
N ILE A 37 25.15 0.26 -33.49
CA ILE A 37 26.31 -0.46 -34.04
C ILE A 37 26.15 -0.72 -35.55
N ASP A 38 24.96 -1.17 -35.99
CA ASP A 38 24.68 -1.41 -37.42
C ASP A 38 24.89 -0.15 -38.26
N LYS A 39 24.40 1.01 -37.77
CA LYS A 39 24.65 2.30 -38.42
C LYS A 39 26.11 2.69 -38.40
N SER A 40 26.80 2.59 -37.26
CA SER A 40 28.22 2.95 -37.15
C SER A 40 29.08 2.14 -38.12
N ILE A 41 28.81 0.85 -38.30
CA ILE A 41 29.48 0.02 -39.31
C ILE A 41 29.19 0.53 -40.73
N GLY A 42 27.93 0.89 -41.03
CA GLY A 42 27.55 1.49 -42.31
C GLY A 42 28.27 2.81 -42.61
N TYR A 43 28.56 3.61 -41.58
CA TYR A 43 29.24 4.90 -41.67
C TYR A 43 30.77 4.83 -41.46
N VAL A 44 31.34 3.64 -41.22
CA VAL A 44 32.77 3.45 -40.88
C VAL A 44 33.19 4.28 -39.66
N LEU A 45 32.31 4.36 -38.65
CA LEU A 45 32.56 5.04 -37.38
C LEU A 45 33.06 4.03 -36.33
N ASP A 46 33.85 4.50 -35.37
CA ASP A 46 34.22 3.70 -34.20
C ASP A 46 32.96 3.36 -33.40
N TYR A 47 32.81 2.08 -33.05
CA TYR A 47 31.70 1.52 -32.29
C TYR A 47 32.17 0.83 -31.00
N SER A 48 33.42 1.04 -30.60
CA SER A 48 34.04 0.44 -29.42
C SER A 48 33.25 0.69 -28.13
N SER A 49 32.82 1.94 -27.91
CA SER A 49 32.04 2.33 -26.72
C SER A 49 30.63 1.71 -26.71
N GLN A 50 29.97 1.63 -27.87
CA GLN A 50 28.66 0.98 -27.97
C GLN A 50 28.77 -0.53 -27.76
N LYS A 51 29.85 -1.16 -28.21
CA LYS A 51 30.11 -2.58 -27.97
C LYS A 51 30.28 -2.86 -26.47
N GLU A 52 30.98 -2.01 -25.73
CA GLU A 52 31.12 -2.13 -24.28
C GLU A 52 29.77 -1.95 -23.56
N SER A 53 29.01 -0.93 -23.94
CA SER A 53 27.64 -0.73 -23.45
C SER A 53 26.75 -1.96 -23.72
N PHE A 54 26.86 -2.56 -24.91
CA PHE A 54 26.07 -3.71 -25.28
C PHE A 54 26.42 -4.97 -24.49
N LEU A 55 27.70 -5.16 -24.11
CA LEU A 55 28.12 -6.21 -23.18
C LEU A 55 27.60 -5.97 -21.76
N LYS A 56 27.60 -4.71 -21.31
CA LYS A 56 27.01 -4.34 -20.01
C LYS A 56 25.51 -4.67 -19.98
N VAL A 57 24.76 -4.26 -21.01
CA VAL A 57 23.33 -4.60 -21.14
C VAL A 57 23.08 -6.10 -21.12
N MET A 58 23.92 -6.90 -21.79
CA MET A 58 23.83 -8.36 -21.76
C MET A 58 23.95 -8.91 -20.33
N SER A 59 24.92 -8.41 -19.55
CA SER A 59 25.10 -8.83 -18.16
C SER A 59 23.93 -8.43 -17.26
N GLU A 60 23.33 -7.25 -17.50
CA GLU A 60 22.18 -6.76 -16.73
C GLU A 60 20.90 -7.53 -17.07
N ILE A 61 20.66 -7.86 -18.35
CA ILE A 61 19.54 -8.72 -18.76
C ILE A 61 19.62 -10.06 -18.03
N GLN A 62 20.81 -10.68 -17.99
CA GLN A 62 21.02 -11.95 -17.31
C GLN A 62 20.82 -11.83 -15.79
N PHE A 63 21.26 -10.73 -15.18
CA PHE A 63 21.03 -10.44 -13.77
C PHE A 63 19.53 -10.36 -13.45
N PHE A 64 18.77 -9.59 -14.23
CA PHE A 64 17.33 -9.42 -13.99
C PHE A 64 16.53 -10.69 -14.30
N GLN A 65 16.92 -11.49 -15.30
CA GLN A 65 16.34 -12.81 -15.56
C GLN A 65 16.41 -13.71 -14.32
N ASN A 66 17.59 -13.83 -13.72
CA ASN A 66 17.80 -14.67 -12.54
C ASN A 66 16.96 -14.20 -11.35
N ASN A 67 16.87 -12.88 -11.13
CA ASN A 67 16.07 -12.33 -10.04
C ASN A 67 14.56 -12.52 -10.26
N ILE A 68 14.05 -12.42 -11.49
CA ILE A 68 12.64 -12.66 -11.79
C ILE A 68 12.26 -14.13 -11.50
N LEU A 69 13.14 -15.06 -11.82
CA LEU A 69 12.93 -16.48 -11.57
C LEU A 69 13.01 -16.83 -10.08
N SER A 70 13.97 -16.24 -9.35
CA SER A 70 14.07 -16.46 -7.90
C SER A 70 12.86 -15.90 -7.15
N ASP A 71 12.30 -14.81 -7.64
CA ASP A 71 11.18 -14.10 -7.01
C ASP A 71 9.80 -14.64 -7.45
N PHE A 72 9.72 -15.71 -8.24
CA PHE A 72 8.46 -16.26 -8.77
C PHE A 72 7.37 -16.44 -7.68
N LYS A 73 7.73 -17.04 -6.55
CA LYS A 73 6.81 -17.25 -5.42
C LYS A 73 6.23 -15.95 -4.84
N GLY A 74 6.93 -14.84 -5.02
CA GLY A 74 6.53 -13.53 -4.52
C GLY A 74 5.40 -12.88 -5.33
N TRP A 75 5.17 -13.32 -6.57
CA TRP A 75 4.15 -12.74 -7.47
C TRP A 75 3.29 -13.77 -8.20
N GLU A 76 3.43 -15.06 -7.87
CA GLU A 76 2.60 -16.17 -8.37
C GLU A 76 1.09 -15.93 -8.17
N PHE A 77 0.71 -15.15 -7.14
CA PHE A 77 -0.69 -14.77 -6.91
C PHE A 77 -1.29 -13.97 -8.08
N CYS A 78 -0.44 -13.40 -8.94
CA CYS A 78 -0.84 -12.55 -10.03
C CYS A 78 -0.95 -13.32 -11.36
N PRO A 79 -2.03 -13.16 -12.14
CA PRO A 79 -2.15 -13.79 -13.47
C PRO A 79 -1.02 -13.40 -14.42
N ALA A 80 -0.46 -12.19 -14.29
CA ALA A 80 0.67 -11.74 -15.08
C ALA A 80 1.93 -12.61 -14.89
N SER A 81 2.04 -13.37 -13.80
CA SER A 81 3.17 -14.28 -13.55
C SER A 81 3.20 -15.50 -14.46
N GLU A 82 2.09 -15.81 -15.14
CA GLU A 82 1.96 -16.98 -16.01
C GLU A 82 3.03 -17.00 -17.11
N ILE A 83 3.50 -15.82 -17.54
CA ILE A 83 4.58 -15.63 -18.54
C ILE A 83 5.88 -16.35 -18.17
N THR A 84 6.08 -16.70 -16.90
CA THR A 84 7.25 -17.46 -16.43
C THR A 84 7.15 -18.95 -16.72
N THR A 85 5.93 -19.48 -16.76
CA THR A 85 5.64 -20.92 -16.87
C THR A 85 5.04 -21.31 -18.22
N THR A 86 4.30 -20.42 -18.87
CA THR A 86 3.58 -20.70 -20.11
C THR A 86 4.13 -19.86 -21.28
N PRO A 87 4.15 -20.43 -22.50
CA PRO A 87 4.64 -19.72 -23.67
C PRO A 87 3.59 -18.74 -24.18
N LEU A 88 3.62 -17.51 -23.67
CA LEU A 88 2.67 -16.45 -23.98
C LEU A 88 3.28 -15.25 -24.71
N ILE A 89 4.60 -15.09 -24.65
CA ILE A 89 5.29 -13.90 -25.18
C ILE A 89 5.46 -14.07 -26.69
N PRO A 90 4.89 -13.17 -27.51
CA PRO A 90 5.08 -13.21 -28.95
C PRO A 90 6.50 -12.73 -29.32
N VAL A 91 7.22 -13.56 -30.06
CA VAL A 91 8.59 -13.29 -30.54
C VAL A 91 8.64 -13.48 -32.05
N TRP A 92 9.19 -12.51 -32.76
CA TRP A 92 9.55 -12.64 -34.17
C TRP A 92 10.76 -13.53 -34.32
N SER A 93 10.56 -14.69 -34.96
CA SER A 93 11.59 -15.67 -35.30
C SER A 93 11.80 -15.70 -36.81
N PHE A 94 13.06 -15.76 -37.24
CA PHE A 94 13.46 -15.81 -38.64
C PHE A 94 13.92 -17.21 -39.07
N LYS A 95 13.24 -18.25 -38.60
CA LYS A 95 13.49 -19.62 -39.05
C LYS A 95 13.15 -19.78 -40.53
N GLU A 96 14.01 -20.51 -41.25
CA GLU A 96 13.76 -20.92 -42.65
C GLU A 96 13.55 -19.75 -43.65
N LYS A 97 14.14 -18.58 -43.39
CA LYS A 97 14.04 -17.37 -44.24
C LYS A 97 12.61 -16.77 -44.36
N SER A 98 11.67 -17.20 -43.52
CA SER A 98 10.34 -16.59 -43.40
C SER A 98 10.12 -16.07 -41.99
N PRO A 99 9.65 -14.82 -41.79
CA PRO A 99 9.30 -14.33 -40.47
C PRO A 99 8.09 -15.12 -39.93
N ARG A 100 8.16 -15.59 -38.69
CA ARG A 100 7.01 -16.19 -37.99
C ARG A 100 6.95 -15.64 -36.57
N ILE A 101 5.73 -15.50 -36.06
CA ILE A 101 5.52 -15.19 -34.65
C ILE A 101 5.48 -16.52 -33.91
N GLU A 102 6.45 -16.72 -33.02
CA GLU A 102 6.51 -17.84 -32.08
C GLU A 102 6.08 -17.33 -30.70
N PHE A 103 5.59 -18.23 -29.85
CA PHE A 103 5.22 -17.91 -28.49
C PHE A 103 6.18 -18.61 -27.53
N GLU A 104 6.76 -17.84 -26.63
CA GLU A 104 7.80 -18.27 -25.72
C GLU A 104 7.47 -17.83 -24.29
N ASN A 105 8.05 -18.50 -23.30
CA ASN A 105 8.00 -18.01 -21.92
C ASN A 105 9.11 -16.94 -21.72
N ILE A 106 9.11 -16.27 -20.57
CA ILE A 106 10.10 -15.22 -20.27
C ILE A 106 11.54 -15.73 -20.31
N TYR A 107 11.77 -16.97 -19.87
CA TYR A 107 13.10 -17.56 -19.80
C TYR A 107 13.66 -17.78 -21.21
N ASP A 108 12.90 -18.46 -22.06
CA ASP A 108 13.26 -18.76 -23.45
C ASP A 108 13.41 -17.48 -24.28
N THR A 109 12.53 -16.50 -24.06
CA THR A 109 12.60 -15.18 -24.72
C THR A 109 13.91 -14.48 -24.38
N ILE A 110 14.29 -14.46 -23.10
CA ILE A 110 15.53 -13.79 -22.66
C ILE A 110 16.75 -14.55 -23.15
N ASP A 111 16.77 -15.89 -23.06
CA ASP A 111 17.87 -16.71 -23.58
C ASP A 111 18.07 -16.49 -25.08
N ASN A 112 16.98 -16.33 -25.84
CA ASN A 112 17.02 -15.95 -27.24
C ASN A 112 17.62 -14.55 -27.44
N PHE A 113 17.21 -13.55 -26.66
CA PHE A 113 17.85 -12.22 -26.70
C PHE A 113 19.35 -12.30 -26.43
N LEU A 114 19.77 -13.00 -25.38
CA LEU A 114 21.18 -13.18 -25.01
C LEU A 114 21.97 -13.90 -26.11
N PHE A 115 21.38 -14.93 -26.72
CA PHE A 115 21.98 -15.63 -27.87
C PHE A 115 22.20 -14.69 -29.06
N HIS A 116 21.21 -13.87 -29.40
CA HIS A 116 21.30 -12.91 -30.50
C HIS A 116 22.31 -11.78 -30.22
N ILE A 117 22.39 -11.28 -28.98
CA ILE A 117 23.41 -10.30 -28.57
C ILE A 117 24.82 -10.91 -28.72
N SER A 118 25.06 -12.08 -28.14
CA SER A 118 26.36 -12.77 -28.21
C SER A 118 26.77 -13.06 -29.66
N SER A 119 25.82 -13.53 -30.47
CA SER A 119 26.06 -13.88 -31.87
C SER A 119 26.35 -12.64 -32.71
N MET A 120 25.63 -11.54 -32.48
CA MET A 120 25.91 -10.26 -33.13
C MET A 120 27.35 -9.82 -32.84
N ILE A 121 27.75 -9.77 -31.56
CA ILE A 121 29.09 -9.34 -31.13
C ILE A 121 30.19 -10.19 -31.76
N LYS A 122 30.04 -11.52 -31.79
CA LYS A 122 31.00 -12.45 -32.41
C LYS A 122 31.14 -12.26 -33.91
N GLN A 123 30.10 -11.73 -34.56
CA GLN A 123 30.01 -11.58 -36.00
C GLN A 123 30.28 -10.15 -36.50
N LEU A 124 30.51 -9.18 -35.61
CA LEU A 124 30.80 -7.78 -35.98
C LEU A 124 32.02 -7.65 -36.91
N ASN A 125 33.03 -8.52 -36.75
CA ASN A 125 34.25 -8.52 -37.57
C ASN A 125 34.10 -9.27 -38.90
N LYS A 126 32.94 -9.91 -39.16
CA LYS A 126 32.68 -10.71 -40.36
C LYS A 126 31.71 -9.95 -41.28
N THR A 127 31.83 -10.14 -42.60
CA THR A 127 31.05 -9.48 -43.65
C THR A 127 29.54 -9.52 -43.42
N ARG A 128 28.95 -8.47 -42.81
CA ARG A 128 27.51 -8.23 -42.56
C ARG A 128 26.69 -9.40 -41.97
N SER A 129 27.33 -10.49 -41.52
CA SER A 129 26.62 -11.68 -41.04
C SER A 129 25.88 -11.43 -39.73
N TYR A 130 26.25 -10.36 -39.02
CA TYR A 130 25.58 -9.90 -37.80
C TYR A 130 24.15 -9.37 -38.04
N LYS A 131 23.79 -9.02 -39.28
CA LYS A 131 22.56 -8.31 -39.63
C LYS A 131 21.25 -9.01 -39.18
N PRO A 132 21.07 -10.33 -39.39
CA PRO A 132 19.87 -11.02 -38.90
C PRO A 132 19.73 -10.97 -37.37
N HIS A 133 20.85 -10.92 -36.64
CA HIS A 133 20.82 -10.79 -35.18
C HIS A 133 20.43 -9.37 -34.76
N THR A 134 20.93 -8.35 -35.45
CA THR A 134 20.48 -6.96 -35.25
C THR A 134 18.98 -6.83 -35.50
N ASP A 135 18.49 -7.36 -36.63
CA ASP A 135 17.09 -7.22 -37.01
C ASP A 135 16.17 -7.93 -36.01
N PHE A 136 16.54 -9.13 -35.52
CA PHE A 136 15.84 -9.79 -34.42
C PHE A 136 15.73 -8.92 -33.17
N LEU A 137 16.85 -8.34 -32.72
CA LEU A 137 16.89 -7.53 -31.49
C LEU A 137 16.05 -6.26 -31.62
N VAL A 138 16.11 -5.60 -32.78
CA VAL A 138 15.34 -4.37 -33.03
C VAL A 138 13.84 -4.66 -33.12
N LEU A 139 13.43 -5.70 -33.85
CA LEU A 139 12.02 -6.03 -34.05
C LEU A 139 11.33 -6.50 -32.77
N ASN A 140 12.02 -7.31 -31.96
CA ASN A 140 11.47 -7.78 -30.69
C ASN A 140 11.61 -6.72 -29.58
N GLY A 141 12.76 -6.03 -29.52
CA GLY A 141 13.05 -5.06 -28.46
C GLY A 141 12.28 -3.74 -28.56
N LEU A 142 11.66 -3.44 -29.71
CA LEU A 142 10.79 -2.26 -29.90
C LEU A 142 9.37 -2.59 -30.39
N GLY A 143 9.12 -3.86 -30.71
CA GLY A 143 7.88 -4.35 -31.32
C GLY A 143 7.03 -5.19 -30.38
N LEU A 144 6.62 -6.37 -30.86
CA LEU A 144 5.61 -7.21 -30.19
C LEU A 144 6.04 -7.65 -28.80
N THR A 145 7.25 -8.18 -28.65
CA THR A 145 7.77 -8.66 -27.35
C THR A 145 7.84 -7.52 -26.34
N TYR A 146 8.39 -6.37 -26.72
CA TYR A 146 8.42 -5.18 -25.89
C TYR A 146 7.02 -4.73 -25.44
N ASN A 147 6.07 -4.63 -26.39
CA ASN A 147 4.71 -4.20 -26.08
C ASN A 147 4.02 -5.21 -25.15
N PHE A 148 4.29 -6.50 -25.32
CA PHE A 148 3.77 -7.55 -24.45
C PHE A 148 4.33 -7.42 -23.03
N PHE A 149 5.64 -7.25 -22.85
CA PHE A 149 6.24 -7.00 -21.53
C PHE A 149 5.67 -5.74 -20.87
N ASN A 150 5.50 -4.65 -21.63
CA ASN A 150 4.88 -3.43 -21.11
C ASN A 150 3.43 -3.68 -20.66
N GLN A 151 2.67 -4.48 -21.41
CA GLN A 151 1.33 -4.90 -21.00
C GLN A 151 1.37 -5.77 -19.73
N THR A 152 2.31 -6.72 -19.62
CA THR A 152 2.48 -7.53 -18.41
C THR A 152 2.77 -6.67 -17.19
N ILE A 153 3.59 -5.62 -17.31
CA ILE A 153 3.87 -4.68 -16.21
C ILE A 153 2.59 -3.93 -15.81
N LEU A 154 1.77 -3.51 -16.77
CA LEU A 154 0.47 -2.88 -16.50
C LEU A 154 -0.52 -3.85 -15.83
N ASP A 155 -0.56 -5.10 -16.27
CA ASP A 155 -1.40 -6.13 -15.67
C ASP A 155 -0.95 -6.43 -14.23
N LEU A 156 0.36 -6.45 -13.99
CA LEU A 156 0.95 -6.55 -12.65
C LEU A 156 0.58 -5.34 -11.77
N GLU A 157 0.66 -4.11 -12.29
CA GLU A 157 0.22 -2.90 -11.58
C GLU A 157 -1.23 -3.03 -11.13
N ASN A 158 -2.14 -3.36 -12.05
CA ASN A 158 -3.57 -3.50 -11.78
C ASN A 158 -3.85 -4.59 -10.74
N CYS A 159 -3.18 -5.73 -10.89
CA CYS A 159 -3.27 -6.88 -9.99
C CYS A 159 -2.84 -6.54 -8.56
N VAL A 160 -1.71 -5.83 -8.37
CA VAL A 160 -1.26 -5.38 -7.05
C VAL A 160 -2.23 -4.34 -6.46
N VAL A 161 -2.71 -3.40 -7.29
CA VAL A 161 -3.73 -2.42 -6.87
C VAL A 161 -5.01 -3.12 -6.39
N ASP A 162 -5.47 -4.15 -7.10
CA ASP A 162 -6.67 -4.89 -6.73
C ASP A 162 -6.46 -5.77 -5.48
N GLN A 163 -5.25 -6.31 -5.29
CA GLN A 163 -4.89 -6.97 -4.04
C GLN A 163 -4.93 -6.01 -2.85
N VAL A 164 -4.38 -4.80 -3.00
CA VAL A 164 -4.44 -3.76 -1.96
C VAL A 164 -5.89 -3.36 -1.66
N LYS A 165 -6.77 -3.26 -2.67
CA LYS A 165 -8.21 -3.04 -2.45
C LYS A 165 -8.88 -4.20 -1.73
N SER A 166 -8.49 -5.44 -2.02
CA SER A 166 -9.01 -6.64 -1.34
C SER A 166 -8.62 -6.65 0.14
N ILE A 167 -7.35 -6.36 0.45
CA ILE A 167 -6.86 -6.14 1.83
C ILE A 167 -7.65 -4.99 2.48
N GLY A 168 -7.87 -3.92 1.72
CA GLY A 168 -8.90 -2.88 1.91
C GLY A 168 -10.16 -3.40 2.59
N ILE A 169 -10.92 -4.16 1.82
CA ILE A 169 -12.23 -4.73 2.18
C ILE A 169 -12.13 -5.67 3.39
N MET A 170 -11.09 -6.49 3.47
CA MET A 170 -10.87 -7.40 4.59
C MET A 170 -10.69 -6.64 5.90
N ILE A 171 -9.87 -5.58 5.91
CA ILE A 171 -9.64 -4.76 7.11
C ILE A 171 -10.93 -4.03 7.51
N TYR A 172 -11.67 -3.48 6.54
CA TYR A 172 -12.97 -2.85 6.84
C TYR A 172 -13.95 -3.84 7.49
N THR A 173 -13.99 -5.08 7.00
CA THR A 173 -14.84 -6.13 7.55
C THR A 173 -14.40 -6.51 8.97
N LEU A 174 -13.09 -6.62 9.22
CA LEU A 174 -12.55 -6.87 10.56
C LEU A 174 -12.86 -5.74 11.54
N LEU A 175 -12.79 -4.47 11.12
CA LEU A 175 -13.16 -3.33 11.94
C LEU A 175 -14.64 -3.33 12.30
N LEU A 176 -15.51 -3.65 11.33
CA LEU A 176 -16.94 -3.82 11.58
C LEU A 176 -17.21 -4.95 12.55
N CYS A 177 -16.60 -6.13 12.36
CA CYS A 177 -16.71 -7.25 13.30
C CYS A 177 -16.25 -6.84 14.72
N GLY A 178 -15.15 -6.09 14.84
CA GLY A 178 -14.67 -5.56 16.12
C GLY A 178 -15.68 -4.61 16.78
N PHE A 179 -16.27 -3.70 16.00
CA PHE A 179 -17.31 -2.79 16.48
C PHE A 179 -18.56 -3.53 16.96
N TYR A 180 -19.03 -4.52 16.19
CA TYR A 180 -20.16 -5.37 16.58
C TYR A 180 -19.87 -6.18 17.86
N ALA A 181 -18.69 -6.78 17.96
CA ALA A 181 -18.28 -7.51 19.15
C ALA A 181 -18.27 -6.59 20.40
N LEU A 182 -17.75 -5.36 20.25
CA LEU A 182 -17.75 -4.37 21.32
C LEU A 182 -19.17 -3.94 21.70
N ALA A 183 -20.06 -3.75 20.73
CA ALA A 183 -21.46 -3.43 20.98
C ALA A 183 -22.18 -4.55 21.75
N VAL A 184 -21.98 -5.82 21.37
CA VAL A 184 -22.53 -6.98 22.07
C VAL A 184 -22.01 -7.06 23.52
N LEU A 185 -20.71 -6.84 23.72
CA LEU A 185 -20.11 -6.81 25.06
C LEU A 185 -20.69 -5.70 25.93
N VAL A 186 -20.86 -4.49 25.38
CA VAL A 186 -21.47 -3.36 26.08
C VAL A 186 -22.91 -3.68 26.48
N ILE A 187 -23.71 -4.26 25.57
CA ILE A 187 -25.09 -4.68 25.86
C ILE A 187 -25.11 -5.72 26.99
N ALA A 188 -24.23 -6.73 26.94
CA ALA A 188 -24.13 -7.74 27.98
C ALA A 188 -23.77 -7.14 29.35
N ILE A 189 -22.85 -6.16 29.39
CA ILE A 189 -22.48 -5.44 30.61
C ILE A 189 -23.68 -4.63 31.13
N LEU A 190 -24.39 -3.90 30.27
CA LEU A 190 -25.56 -3.11 30.66
C LEU A 190 -26.68 -3.99 31.24
N LEU A 191 -26.96 -5.14 30.61
CA LEU A 191 -27.93 -6.12 31.12
C LEU A 191 -27.50 -6.69 32.47
N SER A 192 -26.21 -6.99 32.64
CA SER A 192 -25.66 -7.50 33.89
C SER A 192 -25.78 -6.47 35.03
N ILE A 193 -25.51 -5.19 34.74
CA ILE A 193 -25.68 -4.10 35.71
C ILE A 193 -27.14 -3.92 36.07
N TRP A 194 -28.04 -3.94 35.08
CA TRP A 194 -29.47 -3.83 35.32
C TRP A 194 -29.99 -4.96 36.23
N GLN A 195 -29.57 -6.20 35.98
CA GLN A 195 -29.89 -7.34 36.85
C GLN A 195 -29.30 -7.19 38.27
N ALA A 196 -28.05 -6.74 38.38
CA ALA A 196 -27.41 -6.52 39.68
C ALA A 196 -28.13 -5.45 40.50
N VAL A 197 -28.49 -4.33 39.88
CA VAL A 197 -29.28 -3.25 40.49
C VAL A 197 -30.62 -3.77 40.98
N LYS A 198 -31.34 -4.52 40.16
CA LYS A 198 -32.63 -5.11 40.55
C LYS A 198 -32.50 -6.02 41.78
N LYS A 199 -31.47 -6.87 41.82
CA LYS A 199 -31.21 -7.75 42.98
C LYS A 199 -30.85 -6.97 44.24
N ILE A 200 -30.06 -5.89 44.11
CA ILE A 200 -29.71 -5.01 45.23
C ILE A 200 -30.97 -4.33 45.77
N ASP A 201 -31.85 -3.82 44.91
CA ASP A 201 -33.12 -3.22 45.31
C ASP A 201 -34.04 -4.24 46.02
N GLU A 202 -34.17 -5.46 45.47
CA GLU A 202 -34.92 -6.55 46.11
C GLU A 202 -34.35 -6.88 47.50
N PHE A 203 -33.02 -6.98 47.61
CA PHE A 203 -32.33 -7.23 48.87
C PHE A 203 -32.55 -6.11 49.89
N TRP A 204 -32.48 -4.84 49.45
CA TRP A 204 -32.68 -3.69 50.33
C TRP A 204 -34.13 -3.60 50.83
N ASN A 205 -35.11 -3.90 49.99
CA ASN A 205 -36.51 -3.98 50.38
C ASN A 205 -36.75 -5.11 51.40
N PHE A 206 -36.12 -6.27 51.20
CA PHE A 206 -36.16 -7.37 52.16
C PHE A 206 -35.56 -6.98 53.52
N PHE A 207 -34.39 -6.32 53.52
CA PHE A 207 -33.73 -5.83 54.72
C PHE A 207 -34.59 -4.80 55.48
N ILE A 208 -35.15 -3.81 54.77
CA ILE A 208 -36.04 -2.80 55.37
C ILE A 208 -37.27 -3.47 55.99
N ASN A 209 -37.88 -4.43 55.29
CA ASN A 209 -39.06 -5.13 55.80
C ASN A 209 -38.74 -5.94 57.07
N ASN A 210 -37.63 -6.71 57.06
CA ASN A 210 -37.24 -7.51 58.22
C ASN A 210 -36.80 -6.65 59.41
N SER A 211 -36.06 -5.56 59.18
CA SER A 211 -35.70 -4.63 60.25
C SER A 211 -36.94 -3.95 60.85
N GLN A 212 -37.95 -3.60 60.05
CA GLN A 212 -39.22 -3.09 60.56
C GLN A 212 -39.95 -4.13 61.43
N ILE A 213 -39.98 -5.40 61.01
CA ILE A 213 -40.57 -6.50 61.79
C ILE A 213 -39.81 -6.69 63.11
N ALA A 214 -38.47 -6.74 63.07
CA ALA A 214 -37.62 -6.91 64.25
C ALA A 214 -37.78 -5.74 65.24
N ILE A 215 -37.78 -4.49 64.74
CA ILE A 215 -38.03 -3.29 65.56
C ILE A 215 -39.41 -3.38 66.21
N ARG A 216 -40.46 -3.78 65.47
CA ARG A 216 -41.80 -3.97 66.05
C ARG A 216 -41.77 -5.02 67.16
N LYS A 217 -41.15 -6.18 66.94
CA LYS A 217 -41.03 -7.25 67.94
C LYS A 217 -40.30 -6.78 69.21
N TRP A 218 -39.14 -6.17 69.06
CA TRP A 218 -38.36 -5.62 70.19
C TRP A 218 -39.13 -4.55 70.95
N LYS A 219 -39.85 -3.69 70.23
CA LYS A 219 -40.64 -2.61 70.83
C LYS A 219 -41.84 -3.18 71.60
N CYS A 220 -42.51 -4.21 71.08
CA CYS A 220 -43.54 -4.97 71.79
C CYS A 220 -42.98 -5.64 73.06
N GLU A 221 -41.88 -6.38 72.96
CA GLU A 221 -41.25 -7.02 74.12
C GLU A 221 -40.81 -6.02 75.20
N ALA A 222 -40.32 -4.84 74.81
CA ALA A 222 -39.97 -3.78 75.75
C ALA A 222 -41.19 -3.19 76.45
N VAL A 223 -42.30 -3.02 75.73
CA VAL A 223 -43.58 -2.57 76.31
C VAL A 223 -44.16 -3.63 77.23
N ASP A 224 -44.17 -4.91 76.83
CA ASP A 224 -44.65 -6.02 77.66
C ASP A 224 -43.89 -6.07 79.00
N ARG A 225 -42.55 -5.90 78.95
CA ARG A 225 -41.72 -5.80 80.17
C ARG A 225 -42.08 -4.57 81.01
N LEU A 226 -42.36 -3.43 80.39
CA LEU A 226 -42.72 -2.19 81.09
C LEU A 226 -44.08 -2.32 81.81
N VAL A 227 -45.07 -2.90 81.13
CA VAL A 227 -46.42 -3.17 81.68
C VAL A 227 -46.33 -4.14 82.85
N LEU A 228 -45.50 -5.18 82.74
CA LEU A 228 -45.29 -6.18 83.78
C LEU A 228 -44.65 -5.58 85.05
N VAL A 229 -43.76 -4.59 84.92
CA VAL A 229 -43.07 -3.94 86.04
C VAL A 229 -43.89 -2.81 86.68
N HIS A 230 -44.65 -2.06 85.90
CA HIS A 230 -45.33 -0.83 86.38
C HIS A 230 -46.85 -0.95 86.54
N HIS A 231 -47.46 -2.10 86.18
CA HIS A 231 -48.89 -2.39 86.33
C HIS A 231 -49.83 -1.27 85.87
N ASN A 232 -49.49 -0.63 84.75
CA ASN A 232 -50.23 0.52 84.24
C ASN A 232 -50.74 0.20 82.81
N GLU A 233 -52.03 -0.09 82.68
CA GLU A 233 -52.70 -0.46 81.41
C GLU A 233 -52.76 0.71 80.41
N TYR A 234 -52.47 1.94 80.85
CA TYR A 234 -52.51 3.15 80.03
C TYR A 234 -51.50 3.15 78.86
N TYR A 235 -50.54 2.22 78.85
CA TYR A 235 -49.56 2.09 77.77
C TYR A 235 -50.06 1.27 76.57
N GLU A 236 -51.16 0.52 76.68
CA GLU A 236 -51.70 -0.28 75.56
C GLU A 236 -52.51 0.56 74.56
N GLU A 237 -53.33 1.52 75.01
CA GLU A 237 -54.31 2.22 74.16
C GLU A 237 -53.71 3.30 73.23
N ASN A 238 -52.59 3.93 73.59
CA ASN A 238 -51.98 5.01 72.79
C ASN A 238 -50.99 4.54 71.71
N TRP A 239 -50.84 3.23 71.51
CA TRP A 239 -49.70 2.66 70.78
C TRP A 239 -49.97 2.22 69.34
N SER A 240 -51.23 2.09 68.92
CA SER A 240 -51.59 1.54 67.61
C SER A 240 -51.41 2.50 66.41
N GLU A 241 -51.28 3.81 66.63
CA GLU A 241 -51.33 4.80 65.54
C GLU A 241 -49.98 5.35 65.05
N ASN A 242 -48.88 5.21 65.80
CA ASN A 242 -47.57 5.79 65.41
C ASN A 242 -46.60 4.75 64.82
N VAL A 243 -47.08 3.89 63.92
CA VAL A 243 -46.20 3.10 63.05
C VAL A 243 -45.63 4.06 62.02
N VAL A 244 -44.40 4.53 62.25
CA VAL A 244 -43.68 5.41 61.33
C VAL A 244 -43.66 4.76 59.93
N ASN A 245 -44.46 5.29 59.01
CA ASN A 245 -44.45 4.93 57.60
C ASN A 245 -43.15 5.43 56.96
N LEU A 246 -42.05 4.70 57.20
CA LEU A 246 -40.77 4.87 56.50
C LEU A 246 -40.87 4.25 55.10
N ASN A 247 -41.88 4.64 54.32
CA ASN A 247 -42.08 4.18 52.94
C ASN A 247 -41.21 4.97 51.95
N ARG A 248 -40.01 5.38 52.36
CA ARG A 248 -39.09 6.12 51.52
C ARG A 248 -38.31 5.12 50.67
N LYS A 249 -38.75 4.90 49.43
CA LYS A 249 -37.96 4.17 48.42
C LYS A 249 -36.58 4.84 48.32
N VAL A 250 -35.56 4.17 48.83
CA VAL A 250 -34.17 4.62 48.69
C VAL A 250 -33.75 4.31 47.26
N ARG A 251 -34.03 5.22 46.32
CA ARG A 251 -33.58 5.07 44.94
C ARG A 251 -32.05 5.25 44.90
N THR A 252 -31.32 4.16 44.71
CA THR A 252 -29.86 4.18 44.75
C THR A 252 -29.30 5.00 43.59
N ARG A 253 -28.66 6.14 43.88
CA ARG A 253 -27.89 6.97 42.92
C ARG A 253 -26.66 6.25 42.31
N ILE A 254 -26.53 4.95 42.55
CA ILE A 254 -25.40 4.09 42.17
C ILE A 254 -25.43 3.82 40.65
N GLU A 255 -26.62 3.69 40.06
CA GLU A 255 -26.84 3.42 38.62
C GLU A 255 -26.19 4.47 37.71
N VAL A 256 -26.38 5.76 38.02
CA VAL A 256 -25.90 6.87 37.18
C VAL A 256 -24.36 6.90 37.14
N LYS A 257 -23.71 6.59 38.26
CA LYS A 257 -22.25 6.53 38.33
C LYS A 257 -21.70 5.40 37.47
N PHE A 258 -22.33 4.22 37.46
CA PHE A 258 -21.89 3.10 36.61
C PHE A 258 -22.08 3.38 35.12
N VAL A 259 -23.25 3.91 34.74
CA VAL A 259 -23.56 4.24 33.34
C VAL A 259 -22.58 5.28 32.80
N TRP A 260 -22.27 6.33 33.57
CA TRP A 260 -21.32 7.37 33.15
C TRP A 260 -19.91 6.81 32.91
N ARG A 261 -19.47 5.83 33.71
CA ARG A 261 -18.14 5.21 33.55
C ARG A 261 -18.06 4.36 32.29
N ILE A 262 -19.08 3.55 32.02
CA ILE A 262 -19.19 2.77 30.78
C ILE A 262 -19.22 3.69 29.56
N LEU A 263 -19.92 4.82 29.66
CA LEU A 263 -19.95 5.84 28.61
C LEU A 263 -18.55 6.32 28.24
N ILE A 264 -17.67 6.55 29.23
CA ILE A 264 -16.26 6.95 28.99
C ILE A 264 -15.52 5.87 28.18
N PHE A 265 -15.68 4.60 28.53
CA PHE A 265 -15.05 3.50 27.78
C PHE A 265 -15.57 3.42 26.34
N ILE A 266 -16.89 3.58 26.15
CA ILE A 266 -17.51 3.61 24.82
C ILE A 266 -16.95 4.77 24.00
N ILE A 267 -16.90 5.99 24.56
CA ILE A 267 -16.40 7.18 23.87
C ILE A 267 -14.95 6.97 23.42
N ILE A 268 -14.08 6.47 24.31
CA ILE A 268 -12.67 6.20 23.99
C ILE A 268 -12.56 5.15 22.89
N SER A 269 -13.30 4.04 23.00
CA SER A 269 -13.28 2.96 22.01
C SER A 269 -13.79 3.41 20.64
N VAL A 270 -14.94 4.10 20.61
CA VAL A 270 -15.52 4.65 19.38
C VAL A 270 -14.59 5.66 18.74
N SER A 271 -13.97 6.56 19.53
CA SER A 271 -13.01 7.55 19.01
C SER A 271 -11.78 6.89 18.38
N TYR A 272 -11.26 5.82 18.98
CA TYR A 272 -10.15 5.05 18.42
C TYR A 272 -10.52 4.42 17.08
N TYR A 273 -11.66 3.70 17.02
CA TYR A 273 -12.13 3.10 15.76
C TYR A 273 -12.40 4.16 14.69
N PHE A 274 -12.93 5.32 15.08
CA PHE A 274 -13.18 6.44 14.17
C PHE A 274 -11.88 6.99 13.59
N ILE A 275 -10.86 7.26 14.41
CA ILE A 275 -9.55 7.76 13.95
C ILE A 275 -8.88 6.72 13.04
N LEU A 276 -8.92 5.45 13.42
CA LEU A 276 -8.31 4.37 12.64
C LEU A 276 -8.98 4.23 11.26
N TYR A 277 -10.32 4.27 11.23
CA TYR A 277 -11.12 4.08 10.01
C TYR A 277 -11.09 5.29 9.08
N PHE A 278 -11.24 6.51 9.60
CA PHE A 278 -11.39 7.71 8.75
C PHE A 278 -10.05 8.37 8.40
N TYR A 279 -9.03 8.21 9.23
CA TYR A 279 -7.78 8.96 9.08
C TYR A 279 -6.60 8.07 8.74
N LEU A 280 -6.24 7.12 9.61
CA LEU A 280 -5.00 6.37 9.46
C LEU A 280 -5.03 5.35 8.33
N TYR A 281 -6.12 4.56 8.25
CA TYR A 281 -6.20 3.48 7.29
C TYR A 281 -6.36 3.94 5.83
N PRO A 282 -7.25 4.90 5.50
CA PRO A 282 -7.43 5.36 4.13
C PRO A 282 -6.16 6.00 3.56
N GLU A 283 -5.42 6.76 4.36
CA GLU A 283 -4.12 7.32 3.96
C GLU A 283 -3.12 6.21 3.61
N CYS A 284 -2.95 5.22 4.48
CA CYS A 284 -2.06 4.09 4.21
C CYS A 284 -2.49 3.32 2.94
N GLN A 285 -3.79 3.08 2.76
CA GLN A 285 -4.34 2.43 1.58
C GLN A 285 -4.07 3.24 0.30
N ASN A 286 -4.23 4.56 0.34
CA ASN A 286 -3.96 5.46 -0.78
C ASN A 286 -2.49 5.40 -1.20
N TYR A 287 -1.55 5.40 -0.25
CA TYR A 287 -0.12 5.25 -0.55
C TYR A 287 0.18 3.88 -1.20
N MET A 288 -0.38 2.80 -0.65
CA MET A 288 -0.19 1.45 -1.22
C MET A 288 -0.76 1.32 -2.64
N ILE A 289 -1.89 1.98 -2.95
CA ILE A 289 -2.49 1.98 -4.30
C ILE A 289 -1.67 2.82 -5.29
N ASN A 290 -1.12 3.95 -4.86
CA ASN A 290 -0.42 4.87 -5.76
C ASN A 290 1.05 4.51 -6.00
N ARG A 291 1.68 3.76 -5.09
CA ARG A 291 3.07 3.28 -5.25
C ARG A 291 3.32 2.54 -6.57
N PRO A 292 2.58 1.47 -6.93
CA PRO A 292 2.85 0.77 -8.18
C PRO A 292 2.65 1.68 -9.41
N LYS A 293 1.69 2.61 -9.36
CA LYS A 293 1.45 3.57 -10.44
C LYS A 293 2.61 4.54 -10.63
N LEU A 294 3.16 5.05 -9.53
CA LEU A 294 4.31 5.96 -9.56
C LEU A 294 5.55 5.27 -10.11
N LEU A 295 5.87 4.07 -9.61
CA LEU A 295 7.00 3.28 -10.11
C LEU A 295 6.82 2.92 -11.59
N ASN A 296 5.59 2.58 -12.01
CA ASN A 296 5.30 2.32 -13.42
C ASN A 296 5.52 3.56 -14.28
N ASN A 297 5.10 4.73 -13.80
CA ASN A 297 5.29 5.97 -14.51
C ASN A 297 6.78 6.21 -14.82
N PHE A 298 7.69 6.04 -13.85
CA PHE A 298 9.13 6.13 -14.09
C PHE A 298 9.65 5.08 -15.09
N ASN A 299 9.23 3.82 -14.97
CA ASN A 299 9.60 2.76 -15.91
C ASN A 299 9.17 3.09 -17.35
N ILE A 300 7.92 3.53 -17.53
CA ILE A 300 7.38 3.93 -18.84
C ILE A 300 8.11 5.16 -19.37
N ARG A 301 8.32 6.20 -18.56
CA ARG A 301 9.07 7.41 -18.96
C ARG A 301 10.46 7.05 -19.47
N ARG A 302 11.22 6.28 -18.68
CA ARG A 302 12.58 5.82 -19.03
C ARG A 302 12.59 5.10 -20.38
N SER A 303 11.63 4.21 -20.59
CA SER A 303 11.55 3.42 -21.81
C SER A 303 11.09 4.23 -23.03
N LEU A 304 10.12 5.16 -22.87
CA LEU A 304 9.67 6.05 -23.93
C LEU A 304 10.77 7.02 -24.39
N VAL A 305 11.58 7.56 -23.46
CA VAL A 305 12.74 8.40 -23.79
C VAL A 305 13.73 7.62 -24.68
N SER A 306 13.96 6.34 -24.39
CA SER A 306 14.81 5.47 -25.21
C SER A 306 14.24 5.26 -26.61
N ARG A 307 12.94 4.94 -26.71
CA ARG A 307 12.26 4.76 -28.01
C ARG A 307 12.29 6.02 -28.86
N VAL A 308 12.03 7.18 -28.26
CA VAL A 308 12.13 8.49 -28.93
C VAL A 308 13.54 8.66 -29.50
N GLY A 309 14.59 8.43 -28.72
CA GLY A 309 15.97 8.55 -29.20
C GLY A 309 16.32 7.59 -30.34
N ILE A 310 15.80 6.37 -30.33
CA ILE A 310 15.96 5.41 -31.44
C ILE A 310 15.31 5.95 -32.72
N PHE A 311 14.04 6.33 -32.64
CA PHE A 311 13.31 6.78 -33.82
C PHE A 311 13.82 8.12 -34.37
N SER A 312 14.29 9.04 -33.51
CA SER A 312 14.96 10.27 -33.96
C SER A 312 16.21 9.98 -34.79
N ARG A 313 17.03 8.99 -34.40
CA ARG A 313 18.18 8.55 -35.21
C ARG A 313 17.76 7.90 -36.52
N ASP A 314 16.61 7.22 -36.57
CA ASP A 314 16.11 6.61 -37.81
C ASP A 314 15.57 7.65 -38.79
N VAL A 315 14.86 8.67 -38.31
CA VAL A 315 14.41 9.81 -39.15
C VAL A 315 15.61 10.54 -39.76
N TYR A 316 16.69 10.69 -38.99
CA TYR A 316 17.91 11.38 -39.40
C TYR A 316 18.74 10.64 -40.47
N SER A 317 18.65 9.32 -40.51
CA SER A 317 19.57 8.47 -41.29
C SER A 317 18.87 7.75 -42.45
N PRO A 318 18.13 8.42 -43.36
CA PRO A 318 17.34 7.76 -44.40
C PRO A 318 18.20 7.06 -45.46
N TYR A 319 19.48 7.44 -45.59
CA TYR A 319 20.34 7.05 -46.72
C TYR A 319 20.91 5.61 -46.70
N PHE A 320 20.77 4.86 -45.60
CA PHE A 320 21.25 3.47 -45.50
C PHE A 320 20.23 2.51 -44.86
N ILE A 321 18.96 2.88 -44.80
CA ILE A 321 17.93 1.98 -44.26
C ILE A 321 17.70 0.86 -45.29
N ASP A 322 18.28 -0.31 -45.03
CA ASP A 322 17.57 -1.55 -45.36
C ASP A 322 16.17 -1.39 -44.75
N LYS A 323 15.16 -1.22 -45.60
CA LYS A 323 13.74 -0.99 -45.28
C LYS A 323 13.10 -2.12 -44.47
N PHE A 324 13.90 -3.01 -43.89
CA PHE A 324 13.50 -4.22 -43.21
C PHE A 324 12.47 -3.95 -42.09
N VAL A 325 12.65 -2.88 -41.31
CA VAL A 325 11.71 -2.47 -40.26
C VAL A 325 10.35 -2.02 -40.84
N LEU A 326 10.34 -1.34 -42.00
CA LEU A 326 9.11 -0.96 -42.70
C LEU A 326 8.42 -2.15 -43.38
N SER A 327 9.17 -3.18 -43.80
CA SER A 327 8.61 -4.38 -44.46
C SER A 327 7.89 -5.35 -43.52
N TYR A 328 8.08 -5.24 -42.19
CA TYR A 328 7.37 -6.08 -41.20
C TYR A 328 6.31 -5.31 -40.40
N GLY A 329 5.79 -4.22 -40.95
CA GLY A 329 4.56 -3.58 -40.45
C GLY A 329 4.77 -2.51 -39.37
N PHE A 330 5.99 -2.00 -39.18
CA PHE A 330 6.15 -0.79 -38.38
C PHE A 330 5.63 0.42 -39.17
N ALA A 331 4.83 1.24 -38.50
CA ALA A 331 4.47 2.55 -39.02
C ALA A 331 5.74 3.40 -39.24
N ASN A 332 5.63 4.44 -40.07
CA ASN A 332 6.73 5.36 -40.35
C ASN A 332 7.43 5.81 -39.04
N SER A 333 8.76 5.79 -38.99
CA SER A 333 9.56 6.19 -37.82
C SER A 333 9.16 7.56 -37.29
N SER A 334 8.83 8.54 -38.15
CA SER A 334 8.34 9.86 -37.71
C SER A 334 6.99 9.78 -36.98
N TYR A 335 6.09 8.90 -37.42
CA TYR A 335 4.81 8.66 -36.77
C TYR A 335 5.00 8.00 -35.39
N LEU A 336 5.81 6.94 -35.32
CA LEU A 336 6.10 6.24 -34.07
C LEU A 336 6.81 7.15 -33.07
N MET A 337 7.72 7.99 -33.55
CA MET A 337 8.40 8.99 -32.74
C MET A 337 7.40 9.98 -32.12
N ASN A 338 6.52 10.58 -32.94
CA ASN A 338 5.49 11.51 -32.46
C ASN A 338 4.48 10.85 -31.51
N LEU A 339 4.10 9.60 -31.77
CA LEU A 339 3.24 8.83 -30.87
C LEU A 339 3.89 8.65 -29.49
N ASN A 340 5.14 8.17 -29.44
CA ASN A 340 5.86 7.98 -28.18
C ASN A 340 6.10 9.30 -27.45
N ALA A 341 6.39 10.39 -28.16
CA ALA A 341 6.56 11.72 -27.58
C ALA A 341 5.26 12.25 -26.94
N ASN A 342 4.11 12.01 -27.56
CA ASN A 342 2.81 12.38 -26.98
C ASN A 342 2.46 11.55 -25.74
N ILE A 343 2.73 10.23 -25.75
CA ILE A 343 2.53 9.39 -24.57
C ILE A 343 3.46 9.84 -23.43
N LEU A 344 4.73 10.15 -23.76
CA LEU A 344 5.70 10.64 -22.79
C LEU A 344 5.25 11.95 -22.16
N ARG A 345 4.66 12.87 -22.95
CA ARG A 345 4.08 14.13 -22.44
C ARG A 345 2.99 13.88 -21.41
N GLU A 346 2.06 12.96 -21.68
CA GLU A 346 0.99 12.63 -20.73
C GLU A 346 1.55 12.01 -19.45
N LYS A 347 2.54 11.11 -19.57
CA LYS A 347 3.22 10.52 -18.40
C LYS A 347 4.01 11.54 -17.58
N ASN A 348 4.61 12.54 -18.23
CA ASN A 348 5.30 13.64 -17.56
C ASN A 348 4.31 14.50 -16.73
N LYS A 349 3.12 14.79 -17.29
CA LYS A 349 2.07 15.54 -16.58
C LYS A 349 1.54 14.79 -15.36
N GLU A 350 1.38 13.47 -15.45
CA GLU A 350 0.90 12.64 -14.33
C GLU A 350 1.74 12.86 -13.05
N LEU A 351 3.06 13.11 -13.15
CA LEU A 351 3.94 13.36 -12.00
C LEU A 351 3.55 14.60 -11.18
N ARG A 352 2.85 15.56 -11.79
CA ARG A 352 2.36 16.77 -11.10
C ARG A 352 1.11 16.51 -10.26
N GLU A 353 0.53 15.33 -10.33
CA GLU A 353 -0.63 14.99 -9.53
C GLU A 353 -0.26 14.97 -8.04
N GLU A 354 -1.10 15.60 -7.21
CA GLU A 354 -0.87 15.76 -5.76
C GLU A 354 -0.60 14.41 -5.06
N LYS A 355 -1.27 13.35 -5.55
CA LYS A 355 -1.11 11.99 -5.01
C LYS A 355 0.29 11.42 -5.19
N PHE A 356 1.03 11.85 -6.22
CA PHE A 356 2.41 11.44 -6.46
C PHE A 356 3.39 12.37 -5.78
N ILE A 357 3.15 13.69 -5.80
CA ILE A 357 3.99 14.67 -5.08
C ILE A 357 4.07 14.34 -3.59
N LYS A 358 2.95 13.96 -2.96
CA LYS A 358 2.91 13.54 -1.54
C LYS A 358 3.75 12.29 -1.23
N MET A 359 4.11 11.51 -2.25
CA MET A 359 4.91 10.29 -2.13
C MET A 359 6.40 10.51 -2.40
N MET A 360 6.78 11.71 -2.81
CA MET A 360 8.15 12.04 -3.15
C MET A 360 8.81 12.78 -1.99
N SER A 361 10.05 12.41 -1.65
CA SER A 361 10.89 13.22 -0.77
C SER A 361 11.20 14.57 -1.40
N LYS A 362 11.69 15.51 -0.58
CA LYS A 362 12.17 16.81 -1.09
C LYS A 362 13.30 16.64 -2.10
N GLU A 363 14.17 15.65 -1.91
CA GLU A 363 15.27 15.36 -2.83
C GLU A 363 14.75 14.91 -4.20
N LEU A 364 13.79 13.98 -4.21
CA LEU A 364 13.17 13.51 -5.45
C LEU A 364 12.40 14.63 -6.16
N GLN A 365 11.62 15.42 -5.42
CA GLN A 365 10.93 16.59 -6.00
C GLN A 365 11.92 17.59 -6.60
N GLN A 366 13.05 17.82 -5.94
CA GLN A 366 14.09 18.72 -6.43
C GLN A 366 14.72 18.24 -7.74
N ARG A 367 14.99 16.94 -7.87
CA ARG A 367 15.53 16.35 -9.11
C ARG A 367 14.54 16.43 -10.28
N ILE A 368 13.26 16.23 -10.00
CA ILE A 368 12.24 16.20 -11.04
C ILE A 368 11.85 17.62 -11.49
N PHE A 369 11.59 18.51 -10.52
CA PHE A 369 10.92 19.80 -10.78
C PHE A 369 11.80 21.03 -10.56
N GLU A 370 12.88 20.91 -9.78
CA GLU A 370 13.67 22.08 -9.38
C GLU A 370 15.06 22.10 -10.02
N LYS A 371 15.71 23.26 -9.84
CA LYS A 371 16.99 23.55 -10.46
C LYS A 371 18.13 22.85 -9.73
N SER A 372 18.78 21.86 -10.34
CA SER A 372 20.04 21.31 -9.82
C SER A 372 21.22 22.19 -10.27
N ASN A 373 22.11 22.56 -9.34
CA ASN A 373 23.34 23.30 -9.64
C ASN A 373 24.52 22.39 -10.03
N LEU A 374 24.30 21.07 -10.09
CA LEU A 374 25.35 20.06 -10.26
C LEU A 374 25.57 19.63 -11.72
N THR A 375 24.77 20.15 -12.67
CA THR A 375 24.83 19.75 -14.09
C THR A 375 25.11 20.96 -15.01
N THR A 376 25.67 20.71 -16.20
CA THR A 376 25.88 21.74 -17.25
C THR A 376 24.78 21.73 -18.31
N SER A 377 23.75 20.89 -18.17
CA SER A 377 22.77 20.54 -19.22
C SER A 377 21.34 21.02 -18.92
N LEU A 378 20.40 20.67 -19.82
CA LEU A 378 18.94 20.90 -19.69
C LEU A 378 18.35 20.39 -18.37
N LEU A 379 18.99 19.38 -17.78
CA LEU A 379 18.69 18.82 -16.46
C LEU A 379 18.83 19.83 -15.32
N ASN A 380 19.48 20.96 -15.57
CA ASN A 380 19.49 22.08 -14.64
C ASN A 380 18.09 22.60 -14.31
N PHE A 381 17.05 22.33 -15.09
CA PHE A 381 15.68 22.75 -14.76
C PHE A 381 14.81 21.58 -14.26
N GLY A 382 15.44 20.49 -13.84
CA GLY A 382 14.79 19.23 -13.48
C GLY A 382 14.58 18.32 -14.68
N THR A 383 14.43 17.02 -14.42
CA THR A 383 14.18 16.02 -15.48
C THR A 383 12.87 16.26 -16.21
N GLU A 384 11.86 16.82 -15.53
CA GLU A 384 10.57 17.10 -16.13
C GLU A 384 10.69 18.10 -17.28
N ALA A 385 11.33 19.23 -17.03
CA ALA A 385 11.57 20.26 -18.04
C ALA A 385 12.48 19.75 -19.17
N ALA A 386 13.50 18.96 -18.83
CA ALA A 386 14.39 18.36 -19.81
C ALA A 386 13.65 17.39 -20.75
N VAL A 387 12.71 16.60 -20.23
CA VAL A 387 11.82 15.74 -21.02
C VAL A 387 10.90 16.58 -21.91
N ASP A 388 10.29 17.64 -21.40
CA ASP A 388 9.39 18.51 -22.19
C ASP A 388 10.12 19.18 -23.37
N VAL A 389 11.33 19.68 -23.14
CA VAL A 389 12.18 20.22 -24.21
C VAL A 389 12.55 19.12 -25.21
N SER A 390 12.90 17.94 -24.73
CA SER A 390 13.24 16.81 -25.61
C SER A 390 12.05 16.39 -26.47
N ILE A 391 10.83 16.42 -25.94
CA ILE A 391 9.59 16.19 -26.71
C ILE A 391 9.42 17.26 -27.79
N TYR A 392 9.67 18.54 -27.47
CA TYR A 392 9.59 19.61 -28.46
C TYR A 392 10.63 19.44 -29.58
N ASP A 393 11.87 19.15 -29.22
CA ASP A 393 12.95 18.87 -30.17
C ASP A 393 12.64 17.65 -31.03
N THR A 394 12.09 16.59 -30.43
CA THR A 394 11.60 15.39 -31.14
C THR A 394 10.60 15.75 -32.24
N ILE A 395 9.59 16.54 -31.88
CA ILE A 395 8.52 16.93 -32.79
C ILE A 395 9.10 17.77 -33.92
N ASN A 396 9.99 18.71 -33.60
CA ASN A 396 10.66 19.54 -34.62
C ASN A 396 11.51 18.70 -35.58
N ILE A 397 12.31 17.75 -35.07
CA ILE A 397 13.09 16.81 -35.89
C ILE A 397 12.16 16.02 -36.83
N SER A 398 10.93 15.71 -36.40
CA SER A 398 9.96 14.97 -37.22
C SER A 398 9.47 15.73 -38.46
N TYR A 399 9.49 17.06 -38.40
CA TYR A 399 8.94 17.96 -39.42
C TYR A 399 10.00 18.65 -40.29
N GLN A 400 11.28 18.57 -39.92
CA GLN A 400 12.36 19.17 -40.69
C GLN A 400 12.83 18.22 -41.80
N ASP A 401 13.00 18.77 -43.01
CA ASP A 401 13.53 18.02 -44.16
C ASP A 401 15.00 17.63 -44.01
N TYR A 402 15.76 18.39 -43.21
CA TYR A 402 17.15 18.13 -42.90
C TYR A 402 17.53 18.70 -41.54
N VAL A 403 18.10 17.86 -40.69
CA VAL A 403 18.78 18.23 -39.45
C VAL A 403 20.29 17.98 -39.68
N PRO A 404 21.22 18.71 -39.06
CA PRO A 404 22.65 18.37 -39.07
C PRO A 404 22.99 17.16 -38.18
N PRO A 405 23.97 16.31 -38.52
CA PRO A 405 24.29 15.09 -37.76
C PRO A 405 24.81 15.38 -36.35
N ILE A 406 25.56 16.48 -36.23
CA ILE A 406 26.10 16.94 -34.95
C ILE A 406 24.99 17.30 -33.96
N GLU A 407 23.86 17.84 -34.44
CA GLU A 407 22.74 18.24 -33.59
C GLU A 407 21.97 17.02 -33.10
N VAL A 408 21.78 16.01 -33.95
CA VAL A 408 21.15 14.74 -33.54
C VAL A 408 22.03 13.97 -32.57
N LEU A 409 23.34 13.95 -32.74
CA LEU A 409 24.25 13.34 -31.76
C LEU A 409 24.17 14.04 -30.40
N ARG A 410 24.14 15.38 -30.38
CA ARG A 410 23.96 16.16 -29.15
C ARG A 410 22.60 15.90 -28.50
N TYR A 411 21.55 15.80 -29.31
CA TYR A 411 20.21 15.47 -28.84
C TYR A 411 20.15 14.08 -28.20
N VAL A 412 20.74 13.08 -28.85
CA VAL A 412 20.79 11.70 -28.32
C VAL A 412 21.60 11.62 -27.04
N SER A 413 22.71 12.35 -26.91
CA SER A 413 23.47 12.38 -25.64
C SER A 413 22.65 13.00 -24.51
N VAL A 414 21.87 14.05 -24.78
CA VAL A 414 20.94 14.63 -23.78
C VAL A 414 19.86 13.61 -23.38
N LEU A 415 19.30 12.85 -24.31
CA LEU A 415 18.34 11.79 -23.98
C LEU A 415 18.96 10.69 -23.10
N GLN A 416 20.22 10.34 -23.31
CA GLN A 416 20.93 9.38 -22.47
C GLN A 416 21.16 9.92 -21.06
N GLU A 417 21.54 11.20 -20.92
CA GLU A 417 21.62 11.86 -19.61
C GLU A 417 20.28 11.83 -18.88
N ILE A 418 19.19 12.18 -19.57
CA ILE A 418 17.82 12.13 -19.02
C ILE A 418 17.45 10.70 -18.56
N GLN A 419 17.78 9.67 -19.33
CA GLN A 419 17.51 8.28 -18.95
C GLN A 419 18.23 7.88 -17.67
N ASN A 420 19.51 8.26 -17.53
CA ASN A 420 20.29 7.97 -16.33
C ASN A 420 19.70 8.68 -15.09
N ASP A 421 19.27 9.94 -15.24
CA ASP A 421 18.64 10.66 -14.13
C ASP A 421 17.27 10.05 -13.76
N ILE A 422 16.46 9.64 -14.75
CA ILE A 422 15.20 8.93 -14.48
C ILE A 422 15.44 7.59 -13.75
N ASP A 423 16.54 6.89 -14.03
CA ASP A 423 16.92 5.66 -13.32
C ASP A 423 17.26 5.92 -11.84
N ILE A 424 18.01 7.00 -11.58
CA ILE A 424 18.29 7.46 -10.21
C ILE A 424 16.98 7.85 -9.50
N GLU A 425 16.11 8.59 -10.18
CA GLU A 425 14.79 8.97 -9.66
C GLU A 425 13.91 7.77 -9.35
N PHE A 426 13.94 6.72 -10.17
CA PHE A 426 13.23 5.48 -9.89
C PHE A 426 13.68 4.87 -8.56
N GLY A 427 15.00 4.78 -8.34
CA GLY A 427 15.57 4.22 -7.10
C GLY A 427 15.17 5.03 -5.86
N LEU A 428 15.18 6.37 -5.98
CA LEU A 428 14.70 7.27 -4.93
C LEU A 428 13.19 7.12 -4.69
N ALA A 429 12.39 7.01 -5.75
CA ALA A 429 10.94 6.83 -5.63
C ALA A 429 10.57 5.52 -4.93
N ASP A 430 11.26 4.41 -5.22
CA ASP A 430 11.01 3.15 -4.51
C ASP A 430 11.37 3.25 -3.03
N HIS A 431 12.50 3.88 -2.71
CA HIS A 431 12.90 4.14 -1.34
C HIS A 431 11.87 5.02 -0.59
N ASP A 432 11.53 6.19 -1.14
CA ASP A 432 10.63 7.17 -0.54
C ASP A 432 9.24 6.59 -0.30
N THR A 433 8.68 5.93 -1.31
CA THR A 433 7.33 5.34 -1.21
C THR A 433 7.29 4.23 -0.16
N ASN A 434 8.36 3.43 -0.06
CA ASN A 434 8.46 2.38 0.95
C ASN A 434 8.62 2.96 2.37
N GLU A 435 9.42 4.02 2.53
CA GLU A 435 9.59 4.69 3.82
C GLU A 435 8.27 5.31 4.31
N ILE A 436 7.53 5.98 3.43
CA ILE A 436 6.23 6.59 3.75
C ILE A 436 5.23 5.51 4.19
N ILE A 437 5.10 4.43 3.43
CA ILE A 437 4.18 3.33 3.78
C ILE A 437 4.57 2.71 5.13
N ASN A 438 5.85 2.42 5.34
CA ASN A 438 6.34 1.87 6.60
C ASN A 438 6.12 2.81 7.78
N SER A 439 6.26 4.13 7.57
CA SER A 439 5.96 5.14 8.58
C SER A 439 4.47 5.13 8.96
N GLN A 440 3.57 5.07 7.98
CA GLN A 440 2.12 4.99 8.25
C GLN A 440 1.74 3.69 8.98
N LEU A 441 2.32 2.56 8.59
CA LEU A 441 2.12 1.29 9.29
C LEU A 441 2.62 1.36 10.74
N LYS A 442 3.78 1.98 10.98
CA LYS A 442 4.29 2.21 12.35
C LYS A 442 3.35 3.10 13.16
N ILE A 443 2.81 4.17 12.57
CA ILE A 443 1.83 5.03 13.24
C ILE A 443 0.60 4.21 13.65
N ILE A 444 0.04 3.40 12.75
CA ILE A 444 -1.10 2.52 13.06
C ILE A 444 -0.78 1.59 14.24
N ILE A 445 0.38 0.91 14.21
CA ILE A 445 0.81 0.00 15.27
C ILE A 445 0.96 0.75 16.60
N VAL A 446 1.65 1.89 16.61
CA VAL A 446 1.86 2.70 17.82
C VAL A 446 0.53 3.18 18.39
N THR A 447 -0.40 3.66 17.55
CA THR A 447 -1.74 4.06 17.98
C THR A 447 -2.51 2.90 18.60
N THR A 448 -2.43 1.69 18.03
CA THR A 448 -3.05 0.49 18.63
C THR A 448 -2.44 0.11 19.97
N VAL A 449 -1.11 0.21 20.11
CA VAL A 449 -0.41 -0.07 21.37
C VAL A 449 -0.79 0.95 22.44
N VAL A 450 -0.79 2.25 22.11
CA VAL A 450 -1.20 3.32 23.03
C VAL A 450 -2.66 3.15 23.47
N TYR A 451 -3.56 2.84 22.54
CA TYR A 451 -4.96 2.53 22.86
C TYR A 451 -5.08 1.35 23.85
N SER A 452 -4.31 0.29 23.62
CA SER A 452 -4.29 -0.88 24.51
C SER A 452 -3.81 -0.51 25.93
N PHE A 453 -2.76 0.31 26.03
CA PHE A 453 -2.29 0.83 27.32
C PHE A 453 -3.33 1.70 28.02
N ILE A 454 -4.05 2.56 27.28
CA ILE A 454 -5.15 3.37 27.82
C ILE A 454 -6.25 2.47 28.37
N LEU A 455 -6.64 1.41 27.65
CA LEU A 455 -7.64 0.45 28.13
C LEU A 455 -7.19 -0.28 29.40
N CYS A 456 -5.94 -0.75 29.46
CA CYS A 456 -5.39 -1.35 30.67
C CYS A 456 -5.38 -0.36 31.84
N GLY A 457 -4.95 0.89 31.60
CA GLY A 457 -4.96 1.95 32.59
C GLY A 457 -6.37 2.24 33.12
N LEU A 458 -7.36 2.35 32.24
CA LEU A 458 -8.76 2.48 32.63
C LEU A 458 -9.24 1.30 33.48
N PHE A 459 -8.89 0.07 33.11
CA PHE A 459 -9.25 -1.10 33.89
C PHE A 459 -8.68 -1.06 35.31
N PHE A 460 -7.35 -0.89 35.44
CA PHE A 460 -6.68 -0.95 36.75
C PHE A 460 -6.95 0.26 37.64
N MET A 461 -6.99 1.47 37.08
CA MET A 461 -7.15 2.70 37.87
C MET A 461 -8.60 3.07 38.12
N TYR A 462 -9.53 2.67 37.24
CA TYR A 462 -10.90 3.18 37.29
C TYR A 462 -11.95 2.10 37.57
N TYR A 463 -11.87 0.95 36.90
CA TYR A 463 -12.85 -0.12 37.06
C TYR A 463 -12.54 -1.05 38.24
N LEU A 464 -11.29 -1.46 38.42
CA LEU A 464 -10.90 -2.38 39.49
C LEU A 464 -11.15 -1.83 40.91
N PRO A 465 -10.84 -0.55 41.23
CA PRO A 465 -11.11 -0.01 42.55
C PRO A 465 -12.61 0.10 42.83
N LEU A 466 -13.42 0.38 41.79
CA LEU A 466 -14.87 0.45 41.90
C LEU A 466 -15.47 -0.93 42.22
N LEU A 467 -15.07 -1.96 41.46
CA LEU A 467 -15.48 -3.34 41.71
C LEU A 467 -15.10 -3.76 43.13
N SER A 468 -13.88 -3.44 43.55
CA SER A 468 -13.40 -3.75 44.91
C SER A 468 -14.22 -3.05 46.00
N TYR A 469 -14.57 -1.77 45.81
CA TYR A 469 -15.41 -1.03 46.74
C TYR A 469 -16.83 -1.63 46.83
N GLN A 470 -17.43 -1.96 45.69
CA GLN A 470 -18.76 -2.55 45.64
C GLN A 470 -18.82 -3.94 46.27
N ILE A 471 -17.81 -4.77 46.06
CA ILE A 471 -17.71 -6.09 46.69
C ILE A 471 -17.63 -5.94 48.21
N LYS A 472 -16.86 -4.96 48.71
CA LYS A 472 -16.77 -4.68 50.16
C LYS A 472 -18.10 -4.20 50.74
N GLU A 473 -18.79 -3.30 50.04
CA GLU A 473 -20.10 -2.79 50.46
C GLU A 473 -21.14 -3.92 50.51
N LEU A 474 -21.16 -4.80 49.50
CA LEU A 474 -22.05 -5.96 49.45
C LEU A 474 -21.76 -6.93 50.60
N ASN A 475 -20.49 -7.23 50.89
CA ASN A 475 -20.10 -8.11 52.00
C ASN A 475 -20.49 -7.52 53.37
N TRP A 476 -20.35 -6.19 53.54
CA TRP A 476 -20.76 -5.52 54.78
C TRP A 476 -22.27 -5.60 54.99
N ILE A 477 -23.04 -5.32 53.94
CA ILE A 477 -24.50 -5.45 53.97
C ILE A 477 -24.91 -6.89 54.28
N ALA A 478 -24.29 -7.89 53.63
CA ALA A 478 -24.56 -9.30 53.89
C ALA A 478 -24.32 -9.68 55.37
N SER A 479 -23.21 -9.21 55.96
CA SER A 479 -22.90 -9.46 57.37
C SER A 479 -23.91 -8.84 58.34
N LEU A 480 -24.47 -7.66 58.02
CA LEU A 480 -25.51 -7.04 58.83
C LEU A 480 -26.83 -7.82 58.79
N VAL A 481 -27.15 -8.42 57.65
CA VAL A 481 -28.35 -9.25 57.51
C VAL A 481 -28.23 -10.53 58.33
N GLU A 482 -27.07 -11.17 58.32
CA GLU A 482 -26.80 -12.37 59.13
C GLU A 482 -27.00 -12.08 60.63
N ILE A 483 -26.49 -10.96 61.13
CA ILE A 483 -26.68 -10.53 62.53
C ILE A 483 -28.17 -10.28 62.84
N LEU A 484 -28.91 -9.66 61.92
CA LEU A 484 -30.32 -9.36 62.11
C LEU A 484 -31.20 -10.62 62.12
N VAL A 485 -30.88 -11.61 61.30
CA VAL A 485 -31.60 -12.90 61.27
C VAL A 485 -31.32 -13.70 62.54
N ILE A 486 -30.06 -13.77 62.98
CA ILE A 486 -29.68 -14.47 64.22
C ILE A 486 -30.26 -13.80 65.47
N GLY A 487 -30.47 -12.48 65.45
CA GLY A 487 -31.11 -11.75 66.56
C GLY A 487 -32.64 -11.84 66.60
N THR A 488 -33.28 -12.47 65.60
CA THR A 488 -34.74 -12.65 65.54
C THR A 488 -35.22 -14.05 65.92
N ASP A 489 -34.34 -15.05 65.80
CA ASP A 489 -34.49 -16.40 66.36
C ASP A 489 -34.09 -16.41 67.84
#